data_AF-A0A812QIK9-F1
#
_entry.id   AF-A0A812QIK9-F1
#
_cell.length_a   1.000
_cell.length_b   1.000
_cell.length_c   1.000
_cell.angle_alpha   90.00
_cell.angle_beta   90.00
_cell.angle_gamma   90.00
#
_symmetry.space_group_name_H-M   'P 1'
#
loop_
_entity.id
_entity.type
_entity.pdbx_description
1 polymer ?
#
loop_
_entity_poly.entity_id
_entity_poly.type
_entity_poly.pdbx_seq_one_letter_code
_entity_poly.pdbx_strand_id
1 'polypeptide(L)'
;MQYAETLREISMGEFYFSMFNFYIAFCVVGLFNVVTGVFVDSAVCTRTEDEIVQGYLDEMRSMTESIKGFLKKADKDASGTLTYEEFQAHMANPVVKAYFSGLDIDPDETKIIFTLLDSDCNGDIDIE
;
A
#
# COMPACT_ATOMS: atom_id res chain seq x y z
N MET A 1 -39.84 25.41 60.09
CA MET A 1 -38.80 26.08 59.28
C MET A 1 -37.55 25.22 59.09
N GLN A 2 -37.13 24.42 60.08
CA GLN A 2 -35.92 23.58 60.01
C GLN A 2 -35.88 22.52 58.89
N TYR A 3 -37.03 22.01 58.43
CA TYR A 3 -37.10 21.01 57.34
C TYR A 3 -36.93 21.59 55.93
N ALA A 4 -37.10 22.89 55.75
CA ALA A 4 -36.95 23.53 54.43
C ALA A 4 -35.48 23.73 54.05
N GLU A 5 -34.60 23.89 55.05
CA GLU A 5 -33.16 24.07 54.83
C GLU A 5 -32.47 22.76 54.47
N THR A 6 -32.83 21.65 55.13
CA THR A 6 -32.29 20.31 54.82
C THR A 6 -32.69 19.84 53.41
N LEU A 7 -33.89 20.14 52.95
CA LEU A 7 -34.31 19.84 51.57
C LEU A 7 -33.55 20.68 50.52
N ARG A 8 -33.12 21.90 50.87
CA ARG A 8 -32.35 22.77 49.98
C ARG A 8 -30.89 22.33 49.84
N GLU A 9 -30.31 21.78 50.91
CA GLU A 9 -28.98 21.15 50.88
C GLU A 9 -28.95 19.87 50.04
N ILE A 10 -29.99 19.03 50.15
CA ILE A 10 -30.11 17.81 49.32
C ILE A 10 -30.25 18.16 47.84
N SER A 11 -31.05 19.17 47.49
CA SER A 11 -31.20 19.65 46.10
C SER A 11 -29.88 20.16 45.50
N MET A 12 -29.06 20.86 46.28
CA MET A 12 -27.71 21.28 45.85
C MET A 12 -26.80 20.06 45.66
N GLY A 13 -26.85 19.10 46.58
CA GLY A 13 -26.11 17.84 46.50
C GLY A 13 -26.47 16.99 45.28
N GLU A 14 -27.76 16.89 44.95
CA GLU A 14 -28.25 16.20 43.75
C GLU A 14 -27.77 16.88 42.47
N PHE A 15 -27.71 18.21 42.44
CA PHE A 15 -27.17 18.95 41.30
C PHE A 15 -25.67 18.68 41.11
N TYR A 16 -24.87 18.75 42.18
CA TYR A 16 -23.44 18.41 42.12
C TYR A 16 -23.22 16.94 41.72
N PHE A 17 -24.03 16.02 42.24
CA PHE A 17 -23.97 14.61 41.87
C PHE A 17 -24.34 14.39 40.40
N SER A 18 -25.37 15.07 39.90
CA SER A 18 -25.78 15.02 38.49
C SER A 18 -24.68 15.57 37.57
N MET A 19 -24.10 16.72 37.91
CA MET A 19 -22.99 17.33 37.16
C MET A 19 -21.75 16.42 37.14
N PHE A 20 -21.43 15.78 38.27
CA PHE A 20 -20.34 14.81 38.37
C PHE A 20 -20.60 13.55 37.54
N ASN A 21 -21.82 13.02 37.56
CA ASN A 21 -22.20 11.88 36.72
C ASN A 21 -22.13 12.23 35.23
N PHE A 22 -22.56 13.43 34.84
CA PHE A 22 -22.44 13.89 33.46
C PHE A 22 -20.98 14.01 33.03
N TYR A 23 -20.10 14.52 33.91
CA TYR A 23 -18.66 14.56 33.67
C TYR A 23 -18.08 13.15 33.46
N ILE A 24 -18.40 12.20 34.34
CA ILE A 24 -17.96 10.80 34.17
C ILE A 24 -18.50 10.20 32.87
N ALA A 25 -19.77 10.39 32.57
CA ALA A 25 -20.38 9.88 31.34
C ALA A 25 -19.68 10.44 30.08
N PHE A 26 -19.38 11.74 30.07
CA PHE A 26 -18.63 12.36 28.98
C PHE A 26 -17.21 11.79 28.84
N CYS A 27 -16.49 11.63 29.96
CA CYS A 27 -15.16 11.00 29.96
C CYS A 27 -15.20 9.56 29.45
N VAL A 28 -16.20 8.78 29.85
CA VAL A 28 -16.37 7.38 29.42
C VAL A 28 -16.69 7.32 27.92
N VAL A 29 -17.59 8.16 27.41
CA VAL A 29 -17.88 8.26 25.96
C VAL A 29 -16.62 8.67 25.19
N GLY A 30 -15.85 9.63 25.70
CA GLY A 30 -14.57 10.02 25.12
C GLY A 30 -13.56 8.87 25.06
N LEU A 31 -13.41 8.12 26.16
CA LEU A 31 -12.54 6.95 26.23
C LEU A 31 -12.99 5.86 25.24
N PHE A 32 -14.29 5.56 25.18
CA PHE A 32 -14.82 4.59 24.22
C PHE A 32 -14.58 5.04 22.78
N ASN A 33 -14.74 6.32 22.45
CA ASN A 33 -14.43 6.83 21.11
C ASN A 33 -12.94 6.68 20.75
N VAL A 34 -12.04 6.92 21.70
CA VAL A 34 -10.59 6.69 21.49
C VAL A 34 -10.31 5.21 21.25
N VAL A 35 -10.87 4.34 22.09
CA VAL A 35 -10.69 2.90 21.98
C VAL A 35 -11.26 2.37 20.66
N THR A 36 -12.48 2.79 20.28
CA THR A 36 -13.08 2.47 18.98
C THR A 36 -12.24 2.99 17.84
N GLY A 37 -11.67 4.20 17.95
CA GLY A 37 -10.73 4.74 16.97
C GLY A 37 -9.52 3.82 16.76
N VAL A 38 -8.88 3.36 17.83
CA VAL A 38 -7.74 2.42 17.77
C VAL A 38 -8.15 1.08 17.16
N PHE A 39 -9.34 0.56 17.47
CA PHE A 39 -9.83 -0.68 16.88
C PHE A 39 -10.18 -0.54 15.40
N VAL A 40 -10.76 0.59 14.99
CA VAL A 40 -11.02 0.89 13.58
C VAL A 40 -9.71 1.01 12.81
N ASP A 41 -8.73 1.70 13.36
CA ASP A 41 -7.40 1.83 12.77
C ASP A 41 -6.72 0.45 12.61
N SER A 42 -6.82 -0.40 13.63
CA SER A 42 -6.31 -1.78 13.57
C SER A 42 -7.04 -2.61 12.49
N ALA A 43 -8.36 -2.48 12.37
CA ALA A 43 -9.16 -3.19 11.36
C ALA A 43 -8.92 -2.67 9.93
N VAL A 44 -8.59 -1.38 9.77
CA VAL A 44 -8.17 -0.78 8.49
C VAL A 44 -6.74 -1.20 8.14
N CYS A 45 -5.84 -1.27 9.12
CA CYS A 45 -4.47 -1.75 8.92
C CYS A 45 -4.42 -3.21 8.44
N THR A 46 -5.27 -4.11 8.96
CA THR A 46 -5.35 -5.49 8.45
C THR A 46 -5.83 -5.59 6.99
N ARG A 47 -6.47 -4.54 6.44
CA ARG A 47 -6.81 -4.47 5.00
C ARG A 47 -5.69 -3.89 4.14
N THR A 48 -4.72 -3.20 4.73
CA THR A 48 -3.68 -2.43 4.00
C THR A 48 -2.35 -3.15 3.87
N GLU A 49 -2.12 -4.27 4.58
CA GLU A 49 -0.99 -5.17 4.28
C GLU A 49 -1.05 -5.65 2.80
N ASP A 50 -2.25 -5.81 2.25
CA ASP A 50 -2.45 -6.10 0.81
C ASP A 50 -2.25 -4.86 -0.09
N GLU A 51 -2.54 -3.63 0.37
CA GLU A 51 -2.43 -2.42 -0.46
C GLU A 51 -0.98 -1.98 -0.70
N ILE A 52 -0.08 -2.16 0.27
CA ILE A 52 1.34 -1.83 0.09
C ILE A 52 1.98 -2.81 -0.90
N VAL A 53 1.57 -4.09 -0.85
CA VAL A 53 2.00 -5.11 -1.82
C VAL A 53 1.36 -4.86 -3.19
N GLN A 54 0.09 -4.48 -3.26
CA GLN A 54 -0.57 -4.14 -4.53
C GLN A 54 0.02 -2.90 -5.19
N GLY A 55 0.39 -1.87 -4.43
CA GLY A 55 1.07 -0.69 -5.00
C GLY A 55 2.42 -1.04 -5.64
N TYR A 56 3.21 -1.89 -4.98
CA TYR A 56 4.46 -2.41 -5.54
C TYR A 56 4.24 -3.32 -6.76
N LEU A 57 3.19 -4.16 -6.74
CA LEU A 57 2.85 -5.04 -7.86
C LEU A 57 2.30 -4.26 -9.06
N ASP A 58 1.56 -3.17 -8.85
CA ASP A 58 1.05 -2.32 -9.93
C ASP A 58 2.16 -1.49 -10.58
N GLU A 59 3.12 -0.98 -9.80
CA GLU A 59 4.33 -0.36 -10.36
C GLU A 59 5.15 -1.37 -11.16
N MET A 60 5.34 -2.58 -10.62
CA MET A 60 6.01 -3.67 -11.35
C MET A 60 5.26 -4.07 -12.62
N ARG A 61 3.94 -4.09 -12.59
CA ARG A 61 3.11 -4.44 -13.74
C ARG A 61 3.17 -3.37 -14.82
N SER A 62 3.06 -2.09 -14.46
CA SER A 62 3.19 -0.97 -15.39
C SER A 62 4.58 -0.93 -16.04
N MET A 63 5.61 -1.21 -15.25
CA MET A 63 6.98 -1.36 -15.73
C MET A 63 7.11 -2.56 -16.68
N THR A 64 6.54 -3.71 -16.33
CA THR A 64 6.54 -4.93 -17.15
C THR A 64 5.80 -4.70 -18.48
N GLU A 65 4.65 -4.02 -18.48
CA GLU A 65 3.89 -3.70 -19.69
C GLU A 65 4.65 -2.73 -20.61
N SER A 66 5.33 -1.73 -20.02
CA SER A 66 6.18 -0.79 -20.76
C SER A 66 7.38 -1.49 -21.41
N ILE A 67 8.00 -2.43 -20.68
CA ILE A 67 9.10 -3.27 -21.17
C ILE A 67 8.58 -4.21 -22.28
N LYS A 68 7.47 -4.93 -22.06
CA LYS A 68 6.85 -5.80 -23.08
C LYS A 68 6.53 -5.04 -24.37
N GLY A 69 5.96 -3.84 -24.27
CA GLY A 69 5.66 -3.00 -25.44
C GLY A 69 6.90 -2.56 -26.23
N PHE A 70 8.05 -2.40 -25.55
CA PHE A 70 9.32 -2.11 -26.20
C PHE A 70 9.98 -3.38 -26.77
N LEU A 71 9.98 -4.48 -26.02
CA LEU A 71 10.48 -5.78 -26.48
C LEU A 71 9.75 -6.23 -27.75
N LYS A 72 8.44 -5.99 -27.85
CA LYS A 72 7.64 -6.23 -29.07
C LYS A 72 8.08 -5.39 -30.27
N LYS A 73 8.67 -4.21 -30.06
CA LYS A 73 9.27 -3.40 -31.14
C LYS A 73 10.70 -3.84 -31.47
N ALA A 74 11.37 -4.47 -30.50
CA ALA A 74 12.73 -4.99 -30.66
C ALA A 74 12.75 -6.38 -31.29
N ASP A 75 11.67 -7.16 -31.15
CA ASP A 75 11.47 -8.46 -31.79
C ASP A 75 11.45 -8.32 -33.31
N LYS A 76 12.62 -8.54 -33.91
CA LYS A 76 12.81 -8.54 -35.36
C LYS A 76 12.54 -9.91 -35.99
N ASP A 77 12.50 -10.96 -35.18
CA ASP A 77 12.35 -12.33 -35.66
C ASP A 77 10.88 -12.81 -35.62
N ALA A 78 9.99 -12.02 -34.99
CA ALA A 78 8.57 -12.35 -34.82
C ALA A 78 8.37 -13.74 -34.16
N SER A 79 9.33 -14.11 -33.31
CA SER A 79 9.40 -15.40 -32.62
C SER A 79 8.32 -15.53 -31.54
N GLY A 80 7.82 -14.39 -31.01
CA GLY A 80 6.89 -14.38 -29.89
C GLY A 80 7.55 -14.61 -28.53
N THR A 81 8.81 -15.05 -28.52
CA THR A 81 9.64 -15.25 -27.33
C THR A 81 11.00 -14.56 -27.50
N LEU A 82 11.55 -14.04 -26.41
CA LEU A 82 12.88 -13.44 -26.37
C LEU A 82 13.81 -14.24 -25.46
N THR A 83 14.87 -14.79 -26.04
CA THR A 83 15.88 -15.54 -25.28
C THR A 83 16.77 -14.60 -24.45
N TYR A 84 17.41 -15.11 -23.39
CA TYR A 84 18.36 -14.33 -22.58
C TYR A 84 19.49 -13.70 -23.41
N GLU A 85 19.97 -14.41 -24.42
CA GLU A 85 21.09 -13.99 -25.28
C GLU A 85 20.70 -12.82 -26.18
N GLU A 86 19.50 -12.86 -26.73
CA GLU A 86 18.92 -11.74 -27.49
C GLU A 86 18.64 -10.55 -26.59
N PHE A 87 18.05 -10.78 -25.42
CA PHE A 87 17.82 -9.73 -24.42
C PHE A 87 19.12 -9.03 -24.02
N GLN A 88 20.19 -9.79 -23.78
CA GLN A 88 21.51 -9.25 -23.46
C GLN A 88 22.10 -8.45 -24.63
N ALA A 89 22.00 -8.95 -25.86
CA ALA A 89 22.46 -8.25 -27.05
C ALA A 89 21.68 -6.93 -27.28
N HIS A 90 20.38 -6.93 -26.98
CA HIS A 90 19.54 -5.74 -27.04
C HIS A 90 19.87 -4.73 -25.93
N MET A 91 20.14 -5.20 -24.71
CA MET A 91 20.55 -4.33 -23.59
C MET A 91 21.94 -3.73 -23.76
N ALA A 92 22.82 -4.39 -24.54
CA ALA A 92 24.08 -3.80 -24.99
C ALA A 92 23.89 -2.66 -26.01
N ASN A 93 22.69 -2.51 -26.60
CA ASN A 93 22.41 -1.45 -27.55
C ASN A 93 22.20 -0.10 -26.81
N PRO A 94 22.93 0.97 -27.17
CA PRO A 94 22.86 2.26 -26.47
C PRO A 94 21.47 2.89 -26.45
N VAL A 95 20.61 2.60 -27.44
CA VAL A 95 19.24 3.10 -27.48
C VAL A 95 18.37 2.46 -26.41
N VAL A 96 18.54 1.15 -26.20
CA VAL A 96 17.80 0.37 -25.18
C VAL A 96 18.29 0.77 -23.80
N LYS A 97 19.62 0.85 -23.63
CA LYS A 97 20.26 1.29 -22.38
C LYS A 97 19.76 2.66 -21.90
N ALA A 98 19.66 3.64 -22.80
CA ALA A 98 19.15 4.97 -22.46
C ALA A 98 17.68 4.96 -22.03
N TYR A 99 16.86 4.05 -22.59
CA TYR A 99 15.47 3.88 -22.19
C TYR A 99 15.32 3.25 -20.80
N PHE A 100 16.11 2.21 -20.50
CA PHE A 100 16.12 1.58 -19.18
C PHE A 100 16.64 2.55 -18.11
N SER A 101 17.68 3.32 -18.41
CA SER A 101 18.11 4.42 -17.53
C SER A 101 17.04 5.52 -17.36
N GLY A 102 16.14 5.70 -18.33
CA GLY A 102 14.98 6.61 -18.20
C GLY A 102 13.84 6.04 -17.35
N LEU A 103 13.82 4.72 -17.13
CA LEU A 103 12.90 4.01 -16.25
C LEU A 103 13.47 3.77 -14.84
N ASP A 104 14.63 4.36 -14.52
CA ASP A 104 15.39 4.14 -13.28
C ASP A 104 15.82 2.67 -13.06
N ILE A 105 15.93 1.91 -14.16
CA ILE A 105 16.33 0.51 -14.13
C ILE A 105 17.81 0.45 -14.50
N ASP A 106 18.63 -0.11 -13.60
CA ASP A 106 20.04 -0.31 -13.84
C ASP A 106 20.27 -1.36 -14.96
N PRO A 107 20.83 -0.96 -16.12
CA PRO A 107 21.04 -1.88 -17.24
C PRO A 107 22.12 -2.93 -16.96
N ASP A 108 22.93 -2.73 -15.92
CA ASP A 108 23.96 -3.67 -15.46
C ASP A 108 23.35 -4.89 -14.73
N GLU A 109 22.14 -4.74 -14.16
CA GLU A 109 21.37 -5.82 -13.52
C GLU A 109 20.45 -6.55 -14.51
N THR A 110 20.87 -6.63 -15.78
CA THR A 110 20.14 -7.28 -16.87
C THR A 110 19.67 -8.69 -16.50
N LYS A 111 20.47 -9.42 -15.72
CA LYS A 111 20.17 -10.77 -15.25
C LYS A 111 19.03 -10.81 -14.22
N ILE A 112 18.95 -9.84 -13.32
CA ILE A 112 17.91 -9.76 -12.31
C ILE A 112 16.59 -9.38 -12.97
N ILE A 113 16.61 -8.40 -13.86
CA ILE A 113 15.43 -7.97 -14.63
C ILE A 113 14.91 -9.13 -15.50
N PHE A 114 15.82 -9.89 -16.12
CA PHE A 114 15.43 -11.08 -16.88
C PHE A 114 14.72 -12.12 -16.00
N THR A 115 15.28 -12.45 -14.82
CA THR A 115 14.64 -13.37 -13.87
C THR A 115 13.32 -12.84 -13.31
N LEU A 116 13.15 -11.52 -13.21
CA LEU A 116 11.87 -10.91 -12.81
C LEU A 116 10.81 -10.97 -13.91
N LEU A 117 11.22 -10.86 -15.18
CA LEU A 117 10.33 -10.93 -16.34
C LEU A 117 9.99 -12.38 -16.73
N ASP A 118 10.93 -13.30 -16.52
CA ASP A 118 10.76 -14.75 -16.71
C ASP A 118 9.89 -15.35 -15.59
N SER A 119 8.58 -15.15 -15.69
CA SER A 119 7.61 -15.69 -14.73
C SER A 119 7.50 -17.22 -14.77
N ASP A 120 7.84 -17.82 -15.91
CA ASP A 120 7.74 -19.27 -16.15
C ASP A 120 9.05 -20.03 -15.84
N CYS A 121 10.13 -19.31 -15.51
CA CYS A 121 11.49 -19.86 -15.31
C CYS A 121 11.94 -20.74 -16.49
N ASN A 122 11.48 -20.40 -17.69
CA ASN A 122 11.76 -21.13 -18.92
C ASN A 122 13.12 -20.72 -19.51
N GLY A 123 13.65 -19.55 -19.12
CA GLY A 123 14.82 -18.96 -19.78
C GLY A 123 14.47 -18.20 -21.05
N ASP A 124 13.18 -17.93 -21.29
CA ASP A 124 12.64 -17.13 -22.38
C ASP A 124 11.58 -16.16 -21.82
N ILE A 125 11.57 -14.92 -22.29
CA ILE A 125 10.51 -13.95 -21.97
C ILE A 125 9.41 -14.07 -23.03
N ASP A 126 8.22 -14.46 -22.60
CA ASP A 126 7.03 -14.50 -23.46
C ASP A 126 6.50 -13.08 -23.71
N ILE A 127 6.44 -12.71 -24.99
CA ILE A 127 6.08 -11.36 -25.45
C ILE A 127 4.59 -11.29 -25.86
N GLU A 128 3.86 -12.41 -25.78
CA GLU A 128 2.40 -12.45 -25.98
C GLU A 128 1.61 -11.94 -24.75
#